data_AF-A0A1E5UNI7-F1
#
_entry.id   AF-A0A1E5UNI7-F1
#
_cell.length_a   1.000
_cell.length_b   1.000
_cell.length_c   1.000
_cell.angle_alpha   90.00
_cell.angle_beta   90.00
_cell.angle_gamma   90.00
#
_symmetry.space_group_name_H-M   'P 1'
#
loop_
_entity.id
_entity.type
_entity.pdbx_description
1 polymer ?
#
loop_
_entity_poly.entity_id
_entity_poly.type
_entity_poly.pdbx_seq_one_letter_code
_entity_poly.pdbx_strand_id
1 'polypeptide(L)' 'LKQLMTVVANPKKFKVSDWFLNRKKGYKVGWYAQVAIDTLDAKLGDDLERLKKIRVN' A
#
# COMPACT_ATOMS: atom_id res chain seq x y z
N LEU A 1 -1.57 -8.97 20.55
CA LEU A 1 -1.73 -9.19 19.09
C LEU A 1 -2.83 -8.33 18.45
N LYS A 2 -4.08 -8.36 18.93
CA LYS A 2 -5.22 -7.62 18.34
C LYS A 2 -5.01 -6.10 18.22
N GLN A 3 -4.36 -5.47 19.21
CA GLN A 3 -4.05 -4.04 19.16
C GLN A 3 -3.09 -3.70 18.01
N LEU A 4 -2.01 -4.47 17.84
CA LEU A 4 -1.08 -4.31 16.72
C LEU A 4 -1.76 -4.48 15.37
N MET A 5 -2.60 -5.51 15.23
CA MET A 5 -3.37 -5.73 13.99
C MET A 5 -4.28 -4.54 13.67
N THR A 6 -4.90 -3.93 14.70
CA THR A 6 -5.76 -2.75 14.52
C THR A 6 -4.96 -1.53 14.09
N VAL A 7 -3.76 -1.34 14.66
CA VAL A 7 -2.84 -0.25 14.29
C VAL A 7 -2.36 -0.42 12.85
N VAL A 8 -1.96 -1.63 12.45
CA VAL A 8 -1.50 -1.91 11.09
C VAL A 8 -2.62 -1.79 10.06
N ALA A 9 -3.85 -2.15 10.41
CA ALA A 9 -5.00 -1.99 9.51
C ALA A 9 -5.37 -0.51 9.28
N ASN A 10 -5.18 0.36 10.28
CA ASN A 10 -5.59 1.78 10.22
C ASN A 10 -4.55 2.74 10.82
N PRO A 11 -3.31 2.79 10.30
CA PRO A 11 -2.20 3.51 10.95
C PRO A 11 -2.45 5.02 11.08
N LYS A 12 -3.19 5.63 10.14
CA LYS A 12 -3.56 7.05 10.19
C LYS A 12 -4.40 7.42 11.42
N LYS A 13 -5.25 6.50 11.91
CA LYS A 13 -6.05 6.73 13.12
C LYS A 13 -5.20 6.79 14.38
N PHE A 14 -3.99 6.22 14.33
CA PHE A 14 -3.02 6.20 15.42
C PHE A 14 -1.91 7.23 15.25
N LYS A 15 -2.14 8.27 14.42
CA LYS A 15 -1.18 9.36 14.16
C LYS A 15 0.16 8.88 13.57
N VAL A 16 0.18 7.71 12.92
CA VAL A 16 1.35 7.27 12.15
C VAL A 16 1.48 8.16 10.92
N SER A 17 2.66 8.76 10.75
CA SER A 17 2.95 9.65 9.61
C SER A 17 2.94 8.89 8.29
N ASP A 18 2.48 9.55 7.23
CA ASP A 18 2.40 9.01 5.86
C ASP A 18 3.75 8.53 5.31
N TRP A 19 4.87 9.05 5.82
CA TRP A 19 6.20 8.63 5.38
C TRP A 19 6.50 7.15 5.70
N PHE A 20 5.86 6.60 6.74
CA PHE A 20 5.99 5.21 7.18
C PHE A 20 5.09 4.24 6.41
N LEU A 21 4.12 4.75 5.62
CA LEU A 21 3.18 3.91 4.89
C LEU A 21 3.85 3.26 3.68
N ASN A 22 3.60 1.95 3.50
CA ASN A 22 4.24 1.14 2.46
C ASN A 22 3.66 1.36 1.06
N ARG A 23 2.47 1.96 0.90
CA ARG A 23 1.96 2.42 -0.39
C ARG A 23 1.96 3.94 -0.42
N LYS A 24 2.92 4.51 -1.13
CA LYS A 24 3.07 5.97 -1.30
C LYS A 24 2.43 6.40 -2.62
N LYS A 25 1.54 7.40 -2.56
CA LYS A 25 0.92 8.05 -3.73
C LYS A 25 0.51 7.05 -4.83
N GLY A 26 -0.36 6.10 -4.47
CA GLY A 26 -0.70 5.00 -5.38
C GLY A 26 -1.24 5.48 -6.73
N TYR A 27 -0.79 4.88 -7.84
CA TYR A 27 -1.11 5.33 -9.21
C TYR A 27 -2.61 5.53 -9.47
N LYS A 28 -3.48 4.65 -8.96
CA LYS A 28 -4.93 4.70 -9.21
C LYS A 28 -5.67 5.74 -8.35
N VAL A 29 -5.25 5.94 -7.10
CA VAL A 29 -6.07 6.65 -6.09
C VAL A 29 -5.36 7.88 -5.51
N GLY A 30 -4.08 8.08 -5.79
CA GLY A 30 -3.30 9.28 -5.45
C GLY A 30 -2.93 9.44 -3.96
N TRP A 31 -3.59 8.74 -3.05
CA TRP A 31 -3.32 8.80 -1.60
C TRP A 31 -2.32 7.76 -1.07
N TYR A 32 -1.82 8.02 0.14
CA TYR A 32 -0.97 7.12 0.92
C TYR A 32 -1.80 6.09 1.69
N ALA A 33 -1.37 4.83 1.70
CA ALA A 33 -2.07 3.73 2.34
C ALA A 33 -1.10 2.68 2.93
N GLN A 34 -1.58 1.93 3.92
CA GLN A 34 -0.93 0.71 4.38
C GLN A 34 -1.55 -0.49 3.66
N VAL A 35 -0.72 -1.32 3.05
CA VAL A 35 -1.11 -2.57 2.37
C VAL A 35 -0.73 -3.74 3.28
N ALA A 36 -1.70 -4.60 3.57
CA ALA A 36 -1.52 -5.84 4.32
C ALA A 36 -1.09 -6.99 3.40
N ILE A 37 -0.49 -8.04 3.97
CA ILE A 37 0.07 -9.20 3.25
C ILE A 37 -0.94 -9.81 2.27
N ASP A 38 -2.17 -10.05 2.71
CA ASP A 38 -3.22 -10.69 1.88
C ASP A 38 -3.54 -9.92 0.60
N THR A 39 -3.30 -8.61 0.59
CA THR A 39 -3.58 -7.72 -0.55
C THR A 39 -2.31 -7.28 -1.28
N LEU A 40 -1.14 -7.64 -0.75
CA LEU A 40 0.15 -7.19 -1.27
C LEU A 40 0.43 -7.77 -2.65
N ASP A 41 0.21 -9.08 -2.83
CA ASP A 41 0.48 -9.77 -4.08
C ASP A 41 -0.38 -9.25 -5.24
N ALA A 42 -1.68 -9.04 -4.98
CA ALA A 42 -2.59 -8.46 -5.97
C ALA A 42 -2.15 -7.05 -6.38
N LYS A 43 -1.73 -6.22 -5.43
CA LYS A 43 -1.26 -4.85 -5.71
C LYS A 43 0.06 -4.82 -6.46
N LEU A 44 0.97 -5.74 -6.15
CA LEU A 44 2.23 -5.90 -6.87
C LEU A 44 1.99 -6.38 -8.30
N GLY A 45 1.09 -7.36 -8.49
CA GLY A 45 0.68 -7.85 -9.81
C GLY A 45 0.14 -6.74 -10.71
N ASP A 46 -0.81 -5.95 -10.20
CA ASP A 46 -1.36 -4.77 -10.89
C ASP A 46 -0.27 -3.77 -11.33
N ASP A 47 0.71 -3.51 -10.44
CA ASP A 47 1.80 -2.58 -10.73
C ASP A 47 2.75 -3.14 -11.79
N LEU A 48 3.10 -4.43 -11.72
CA LEU A 48 3.96 -5.10 -12.70
C LEU A 48 3.30 -5.18 -14.07
N GLU A 49 2.01 -5.49 -14.16
CA GLU A 49 1.27 -5.43 -15.42
C GLU A 49 1.29 -4.04 -16.04
N ARG A 50 1.15 -3.00 -15.21
CA ARG A 50 1.24 -1.62 -15.68
C ARG A 50 2.62 -1.31 -16.24
N LEU A 51 3.70 -1.71 -15.55
CA LEU A 51 5.08 -1.52 -16.02
C LEU A 51 5.32 -2.22 -17.37
N LYS A 52 4.81 -3.45 -17.51
CA LYS A 52 4.84 -4.19 -18.80
C LYS A 52 4.11 -3.43 -19.92
N LYS A 53 2.93 -2.86 -19.64
CA LYS A 53 2.16 -2.09 -20.63
C LYS A 53 2.88 -0.83 -21.12
N ILE A 54 3.62 -0.15 -20.25
CA ILE A 54 4.38 1.05 -20.60
C ILE A 54 5.79 0.75 -21.15
N ARG A 55 6.17 -0.54 -21.26
CA ARG A 55 7.48 -0.99 -21.77
C ARG A 55 8.67 -0.35 -21.04
N VAL A 56 8.52 -0.13 -19.73
CA VAL A 56 9.65 0.22 -18.88
C VAL A 56 10.40 -1.08 -18.61
N ASN A 57 11.52 -1.26 -19.30
CA ASN A 57 12.47 -2.35 -19.07
C ASN A 57 13.13 -2.22 -17.70
#